data_AF-A0A935B007-F1
#
_entry.id   AF-A0A935B007-F1
#
_cell.length_a   1.000
_cell.length_b   1.000
_cell.length_c   1.000
_cell.angle_alpha   90.00
_cell.angle_beta   90.00
_cell.angle_gamma   90.00
#
_symmetry.space_group_name_H-M   'P 1'
#
loop_
_entity.id
_entity.type
_entity.pdbx_description
1 polymer ?
#
loop_
_entity_poly.entity_id
_entity_poly.type
_entity_poly.pdbx_seq_one_letter_code
_entity_poly.pdbx_strand_id
1 'polypeptide(L)'
;MAAPADFDDWARNPRRLLQHARQVGVIRHEWFPRSFEEWADEFRAHTAVAAATDVAPRPLLVLHGDTDDLVPNFDARVIADAHGDAELRIISGGGHELRHDPRAVAVLLGWLARQHDGDPLVRYLPPA
;
A
#
# COMPACT_ATOMS: atom_id res chain seq x y z
N MET A 1 8.40 -1.53 1.72
CA MET A 1 7.57 -1.29 0.53
C MET A 1 6.50 -0.35 1.00
N ALA A 2 6.51 0.86 0.49
CA ALA A 2 5.46 1.84 0.67
C ALA A 2 4.59 1.86 -0.57
N ALA A 3 3.27 1.90 -0.40
CA ALA A 3 2.33 2.04 -1.50
C ALA A 3 1.94 3.52 -1.63
N PRO A 4 1.95 4.10 -2.84
CA PRO A 4 1.35 5.41 -3.06
C PRO A 4 -0.17 5.36 -2.83
N ALA A 5 -0.77 6.52 -2.56
CA ALA A 5 -2.21 6.61 -2.35
C ALA A 5 -3.02 6.24 -3.60
N ASP A 6 -2.49 6.58 -4.77
CA ASP A 6 -3.06 6.32 -6.08
C ASP A 6 -1.97 6.07 -7.14
N PHE A 7 -2.38 5.85 -8.38
CA PHE A 7 -1.49 5.69 -9.54
C PHE A 7 -1.70 6.78 -10.59
N ASP A 8 -2.14 7.97 -10.19
CA ASP A 8 -2.51 9.03 -11.12
C ASP A 8 -1.32 9.50 -11.97
N ASP A 9 -0.10 9.47 -11.42
CA ASP A 9 1.10 9.82 -12.18
C ASP A 9 1.32 8.90 -13.39
N TRP A 10 0.98 7.62 -13.23
CA TRP A 10 1.01 6.63 -14.30
C TRP A 10 -0.14 6.85 -15.28
N ALA A 11 -1.35 7.10 -14.77
CA ALA A 11 -2.53 7.40 -15.59
C ALA A 11 -2.38 8.69 -16.42
N ARG A 12 -1.66 9.69 -15.91
CA ARG A 12 -1.32 10.93 -16.62
C ARG A 12 -0.25 10.74 -17.68
N ASN A 13 0.62 9.74 -17.53
CA ASN A 13 1.77 9.51 -18.41
C ASN A 13 1.86 8.07 -18.94
N PRO A 14 0.78 7.49 -19.51
CA PRO A 14 0.73 6.05 -19.77
C PRO A 14 1.71 5.63 -20.86
N ARG A 15 2.05 6.50 -21.82
CA ARG A 15 3.10 6.23 -22.81
C ARG A 15 4.49 6.09 -22.18
N ARG A 16 4.82 6.95 -21.21
CA ARG A 16 6.09 6.90 -20.48
C ARG A 16 6.17 5.63 -19.62
N LEU A 17 5.05 5.27 -18.99
CA LEU A 17 4.93 4.02 -18.26
C LEU A 17 5.15 2.81 -19.18
N LEU A 18 4.52 2.76 -20.36
CA LEU A 18 4.73 1.66 -21.31
C LEU A 18 6.20 1.54 -21.75
N GLN A 19 6.84 2.67 -22.06
CA GLN A 19 8.25 2.69 -22.43
C GLN A 19 9.11 2.09 -21.32
N HIS A 20 8.91 2.52 -20.08
CA HIS A 20 9.63 2.00 -18.93
C HIS A 20 9.34 0.51 -18.71
N ALA A 21 8.06 0.11 -18.71
CA ALA A 21 7.64 -1.28 -18.54
C ALA A 21 8.22 -2.22 -19.61
N ARG A 22 8.40 -1.76 -20.85
CA ARG A 22 9.11 -2.49 -21.91
C ARG A 22 10.60 -2.57 -21.66
N GLN A 23 11.22 -1.46 -21.23
CA GLN A 23 12.65 -1.41 -20.90
C GLN A 23 13.01 -2.40 -19.77
N VAL A 24 12.17 -2.53 -18.75
CA VAL A 24 12.37 -3.48 -17.64
C VAL A 24 11.79 -4.88 -17.93
N GLY A 25 11.18 -5.08 -19.09
CA GLY A 25 10.68 -6.39 -19.55
C GLY A 25 9.40 -6.89 -18.88
N VAL A 26 8.65 -6.02 -18.20
CA VAL A 26 7.32 -6.31 -17.61
C VAL A 26 6.28 -6.46 -18.71
N ILE A 27 6.29 -5.56 -19.69
CA ILE A 27 5.42 -5.64 -20.88
C ILE A 27 6.28 -5.99 -22.09
N ARG A 28 5.94 -7.06 -22.80
CA ARG A 28 6.73 -7.56 -23.94
C ARG A 28 5.96 -7.54 -25.26
N HIS A 29 4.63 -7.48 -25.19
CA HIS A 29 3.79 -7.54 -26.37
C HIS A 29 3.71 -6.17 -27.08
N GLU A 30 3.99 -6.16 -28.38
CA GLU A 30 4.02 -4.93 -29.19
C GLU A 30 2.65 -4.25 -29.29
N TRP A 31 1.58 -5.05 -29.29
CA TRP A 31 0.19 -4.59 -29.42
C TRP A 31 -0.41 -4.06 -28.10
N PHE A 32 0.32 -4.17 -26.98
CA PHE A 32 -0.14 -3.64 -25.70
C PHE A 32 0.27 -2.16 -25.52
N PRO A 33 -0.62 -1.29 -24.98
CA PRO A 33 -2.04 -1.54 -24.68
C PRO A 33 -2.89 -1.42 -25.96
N ARG A 34 -4.09 -2.01 -25.95
CA ARG A 34 -5.06 -1.83 -27.05
C ARG A 34 -5.60 -0.40 -27.12
N SER A 35 -5.76 0.24 -25.97
CA SER A 35 -6.13 1.65 -25.81
C SER A 35 -5.36 2.24 -24.64
N PHE A 36 -4.71 3.38 -24.85
CA PHE A 36 -4.05 4.11 -23.76
C PHE A 36 -5.03 4.79 -22.81
N GLU A 37 -6.22 5.11 -23.30
CA GLU A 37 -7.28 5.73 -22.50
C GLU A 37 -7.82 4.70 -21.49
N GLU A 38 -8.29 3.55 -21.99
CA GLU A 38 -8.78 2.46 -21.14
C GLU A 38 -7.72 2.00 -20.13
N TRP A 39 -6.46 1.87 -20.58
CA TRP A 39 -5.38 1.49 -19.68
C TRP A 39 -5.07 2.55 -18.61
N ALA A 40 -5.19 3.84 -18.93
CA ALA A 40 -5.05 4.90 -17.94
C ALA A 40 -6.22 4.90 -16.95
N ASP A 41 -7.44 4.61 -17.41
CA ASP A 41 -8.63 4.51 -16.56
C ASP A 41 -8.55 3.33 -15.59
N GLU A 42 -7.94 2.21 -16.00
CA GLU A 42 -7.65 1.10 -15.10
C GLU A 42 -6.79 1.56 -13.90
N PHE A 43 -5.77 2.39 -14.10
CA PHE A 43 -4.98 2.92 -12.98
C PHE A 43 -5.79 3.82 -12.05
N ARG A 44 -6.69 4.65 -12.60
CA ARG A 44 -7.57 5.52 -11.81
C ARG A 44 -8.60 4.74 -11.00
N ALA A 45 -9.03 3.59 -11.51
CA ALA A 45 -10.01 2.74 -10.85
C ALA A 45 -9.45 1.99 -9.62
N HIS A 46 -8.12 1.88 -9.49
CA HIS A 46 -7.49 1.09 -8.42
C HIS A 46 -6.61 2.00 -7.55
N THR A 47 -7.14 2.46 -6.43
CA THR A 47 -6.37 3.30 -5.48
C THR A 47 -6.29 2.64 -4.11
N ALA A 48 -5.20 2.90 -3.38
CA ALA A 48 -5.06 2.43 -2.01
C ALA A 48 -6.10 3.09 -1.09
N VAL A 49 -6.51 4.32 -1.41
CA VAL A 49 -7.57 5.07 -0.72
C VAL A 49 -8.94 4.38 -0.85
N ALA A 50 -9.34 4.00 -2.07
CA ALA A 50 -10.59 3.28 -2.28
C ALA A 50 -10.54 1.91 -1.58
N ALA A 51 -9.43 1.18 -1.71
CA ALA A 51 -9.25 -0.09 -1.03
C ALA A 51 -9.31 0.04 0.50
N ALA A 52 -8.75 1.10 1.09
CA ALA A 52 -8.82 1.36 2.53
C ALA A 52 -10.27 1.61 2.99
N THR A 53 -11.05 2.31 2.18
CA THR A 53 -12.49 2.50 2.41
C THR A 53 -13.22 1.15 2.42
N ASP A 54 -12.92 0.27 1.46
CA ASP A 54 -13.54 -1.07 1.34
C ASP A 54 -13.08 -2.06 2.41
N VAL A 55 -11.91 -1.83 3.01
CA VAL A 55 -11.41 -2.65 4.13
C VAL A 55 -12.19 -2.35 5.41
N ALA A 56 -12.58 -1.09 5.62
CA ALA A 56 -13.30 -0.67 6.81
C ALA A 56 -14.63 -1.46 7.01
N PRO A 57 -15.00 -1.80 8.26
CA PRO A 57 -14.32 -1.45 9.51
C PRO A 57 -13.31 -2.52 9.98
N ARG A 58 -12.83 -3.42 9.11
CA ARG A 58 -11.85 -4.43 9.52
C ARG A 58 -10.55 -3.75 9.93
N PRO A 59 -9.86 -4.18 10.99
CA PRO A 59 -8.63 -3.53 11.45
C PRO A 59 -7.58 -3.36 10.35
N LEU A 60 -7.05 -2.14 10.23
CA LEU A 60 -6.00 -1.77 9.28
C LEU A 60 -4.82 -1.11 10.00
N LEU A 61 -3.60 -1.55 9.69
CA LEU A 61 -2.36 -0.87 10.06
C LEU A 61 -1.74 -0.24 8.81
N VAL A 62 -1.48 1.06 8.86
CA VAL A 62 -0.68 1.77 7.85
C VAL A 62 0.67 2.11 8.45
N LEU A 63 1.75 1.60 7.84
CA LEU A 63 3.12 1.80 8.29
C LEU A 63 3.92 2.53 7.20
N HIS A 64 4.56 3.64 7.55
CA HIS A 64 5.33 4.42 6.57
C HIS A 64 6.57 5.07 7.19
N GLY A 65 7.59 5.32 6.39
CA GLY A 65 8.84 5.96 6.84
C GLY A 65 8.85 7.45 6.49
N ASP A 66 9.26 8.33 7.40
CA ASP A 66 9.27 9.78 7.09
C ASP A 66 10.45 10.23 6.21
N THR A 67 11.41 9.35 5.94
CA THR A 67 12.52 9.58 5.00
C THR A 67 12.41 8.67 3.77
N ASP A 68 11.17 8.31 3.37
CA ASP A 68 10.93 7.65 2.10
C ASP A 68 10.99 8.67 0.96
N ASP A 69 12.07 8.60 0.17
CA ASP A 69 12.31 9.52 -0.96
C ASP A 69 11.54 9.12 -2.23
N LEU A 70 10.84 7.99 -2.23
CA LEU A 70 10.08 7.48 -3.38
C LEU A 70 8.57 7.70 -3.24
N VAL A 71 8.04 7.54 -2.02
CA VAL A 71 6.61 7.70 -1.73
C VAL A 71 6.44 8.62 -0.51
N PRO A 72 5.80 9.79 -0.66
CA PRO A 72 5.60 10.71 0.45
C PRO A 72 4.80 10.09 1.59
N ASN A 73 5.16 10.39 2.84
CA ASN A 73 4.38 9.94 4.01
C ASN A 73 2.96 10.53 4.08
N PHE A 74 2.68 11.57 3.30
CA PHE A 74 1.34 12.13 3.13
C PHE A 74 0.37 11.08 2.58
N ASP A 75 0.80 10.23 1.66
CA ASP A 75 -0.04 9.16 1.10
C ASP A 75 -0.51 8.20 2.19
N ALA A 76 0.36 7.84 3.13
CA ALA A 76 0.00 7.01 4.27
C ALA A 76 -1.05 7.66 5.18
N ARG A 77 -1.00 8.99 5.35
CA ARG A 77 -2.05 9.74 6.06
C ARG A 77 -3.37 9.67 5.30
N VAL A 78 -3.37 9.94 3.99
CA VAL A 78 -4.59 9.90 3.17
C VAL A 78 -5.24 8.52 3.20
N ILE A 79 -4.46 7.44 3.10
CA ILE A 79 -4.95 6.06 3.20
C ILE A 79 -5.57 5.80 4.59
N ALA A 80 -4.89 6.20 5.66
CA ALA A 80 -5.39 5.99 7.02
C ALA A 80 -6.68 6.78 7.30
N ASP A 81 -6.75 8.03 6.82
CA ASP A 81 -7.91 8.89 6.96
C ASP A 81 -9.12 8.34 6.18
N ALA A 82 -8.89 7.77 4.99
CA ALA A 82 -9.94 7.13 4.19
C ALA A 82 -10.56 5.89 4.86
N HIS A 83 -9.76 5.12 5.59
CA HIS A 83 -10.27 4.02 6.42
C HIS A 83 -11.08 4.52 7.63
N GLY A 84 -10.77 5.71 8.15
CA GLY A 84 -11.46 6.35 9.28
C GLY A 84 -11.04 5.86 10.67
N ASP A 85 -10.62 4.59 10.80
CA ASP A 85 -10.17 4.01 12.08
C ASP A 85 -8.86 3.19 11.95
N ALA A 86 -8.00 3.55 10.99
CA ALA A 86 -6.73 2.83 10.79
C ALA A 86 -5.69 3.22 11.85
N GLU A 87 -4.90 2.25 12.32
CA GLU A 87 -3.70 2.57 13.10
C GLU A 87 -2.61 3.05 12.13
N LEU A 88 -2.24 4.33 12.21
CA LEU A 88 -1.14 4.89 11.42
C LEU A 88 0.14 5.00 12.25
N ARG A 89 1.25 4.47 11.74
CA ARG A 89 2.57 4.57 12.36
C ARG A 89 3.61 5.05 11.35
N ILE A 90 4.16 6.23 11.65
CA ILE A 90 5.28 6.79 10.91
C ILE A 90 6.59 6.47 11.66
N ILE A 91 7.52 5.82 10.97
CA ILE A 91 8.83 5.43 11.51
C ILE A 91 9.82 6.56 11.21
N SER A 92 10.27 7.27 12.25
CA SER A 92 11.22 8.37 12.10
C SER A 92 12.59 7.89 11.61
N GLY A 93 13.13 8.53 10.59
CA GLY A 93 14.32 8.09 9.86
C GLY A 93 14.12 6.78 9.09
N GLY A 94 12.88 6.31 8.93
CA GLY A 94 12.55 5.13 8.14
C GLY A 94 12.48 5.47 6.66
N GLY A 95 13.19 4.72 5.82
CA GLY A 95 13.12 4.86 4.36
C GLY A 95 12.11 3.91 3.70
N HIS A 96 12.18 3.80 2.38
CA HIS A 96 11.25 3.00 1.56
C HIS A 96 11.19 1.51 1.91
N GLU A 97 12.32 0.94 2.35
CA GLU A 97 12.45 -0.49 2.62
C GLU A 97 12.21 -0.85 4.09
N LEU A 98 11.10 -0.40 4.67
CA LEU A 98 10.75 -0.68 6.08
C LEU A 98 10.76 -2.16 6.50
N ARG A 99 10.66 -3.09 5.54
CA ARG A 99 10.79 -4.54 5.82
C ARG A 99 12.14 -4.93 6.43
N HIS A 100 13.16 -4.09 6.27
CA HIS A 100 14.49 -4.25 6.87
C HIS A 100 14.68 -3.41 8.13
N ASP A 101 13.72 -2.54 8.49
CA ASP A 101 13.78 -1.72 9.70
C ASP A 101 13.24 -2.54 10.89
N PRO A 102 14.08 -2.88 11.89
CA PRO A 102 13.64 -3.70 13.02
C PRO A 102 12.53 -3.04 13.84
N ARG A 103 12.44 -1.70 13.84
CA ARG A 103 11.37 -0.96 14.53
C ARG A 103 10.04 -1.16 13.82
N ALA A 104 10.05 -1.10 12.49
CA ALA A 104 8.85 -1.36 11.68
C ALA A 104 8.34 -2.79 11.86
N VAL A 105 9.26 -3.77 11.86
CA VAL A 105 8.94 -5.18 12.10
C VAL A 105 8.34 -5.36 13.51
N ALA A 106 8.94 -4.75 14.54
CA ALA A 106 8.43 -4.83 15.90
C ALA A 106 7.01 -4.25 16.04
N VAL A 107 6.73 -3.12 15.39
CA VAL A 107 5.39 -2.52 15.38
C VAL A 107 4.38 -3.45 14.70
N LEU A 108 4.71 -4.01 13.54
CA LEU A 108 3.86 -4.95 12.83
C LEU A 108 3.54 -6.19 13.68
N LEU A 109 4.55 -6.82 14.28
CA LEU A 109 4.38 -8.00 15.13
C LEU A 109 3.50 -7.68 16.35
N GLY A 110 3.75 -6.55 17.01
CA GLY A 110 2.93 -6.12 18.15
C GLY A 110 1.48 -5.83 17.75
N TRP A 111 1.24 -5.29 16.55
CA TRP A 111 -0.10 -5.08 16.03
C TRP A 111 -0.82 -6.39 15.75
N LEU A 112 -0.18 -7.34 15.06
CA LEU A 112 -0.72 -8.66 14.75
C LEU A 112 -1.09 -9.44 16.02
N ALA A 113 -0.24 -9.41 17.05
CA ALA A 113 -0.52 -10.05 18.32
C ALA A 113 -1.80 -9.50 18.97
N ARG A 114 -2.01 -8.18 18.93
CA ARG A 114 -3.25 -7.56 19.44
C ARG A 114 -4.48 -7.97 18.64
N GLN A 115 -4.36 -8.13 17.32
CA GLN A 115 -5.49 -8.59 16.49
C GLN A 115 -5.87 -10.04 16.85
N HIS A 116 -4.87 -10.89 17.09
CA HIS A 116 -5.07 -12.29 17.46
C HIS A 116 -5.69 -12.43 18.87
N ASP A 117 -5.21 -11.68 19.86
CA ASP A 117 -5.73 -11.75 21.25
C ASP A 117 -7.09 -11.04 21.44
N GLY A 118 -7.39 -10.13 20.52
CA GLY A 118 -8.67 -9.43 20.41
C GLY A 118 -9.76 -10.23 19.70
N ASP A 119 -9.42 -11.33 19.01
CA ASP A 119 -10.39 -12.20 18.33
C ASP A 119 -11.09 -13.13 19.35
N PRO A 120 -12.41 -13.00 19.56
CA PRO A 120 -13.16 -13.88 20.45
C PRO A 120 -13.10 -15.36 20.04
N LEU A 121 -12.88 -15.65 18.75
CA LEU A 121 -12.87 -17.00 18.20
C LEU A 121 -11.56 -17.74 18.46
N VAL A 122 -10.46 -17.01 18.68
CA VAL A 122 -9.13 -17.59 18.88
C VAL A 122 -8.86 -17.94 20.36
N ARG A 123 -9.58 -17.31 21.29
CA ARG A 123 -9.50 -17.61 22.73
C ARG A 123 -9.93 -19.05 23.11
N TYR A 124 -10.47 -19.81 22.17
CA TYR A 124 -10.99 -21.17 22.41
C TYR A 124 -10.18 -22.30 21.74
N LEU A 125 -9.06 -22.00 21.09
CA LEU A 125 -8.17 -23.06 20.59
C LEU A 125 -7.27 -23.56 21.74
N PRO A 126 -7.29 -24.85 22.09
CA PRO A 126 -6.43 -25.40 23.12
C PRO A 126 -4.96 -25.36 22.64
N PRO A 127 -3.99 -25.24 23.58
CA PRO A 127 -2.58 -25.30 23.23
C PRO A 127 -2.24 -26.65 22.58
N ALA A 128 -1.37 -26.61 21.57
CA ALA A 128 -0.81 -27.78 20.90
C ALA A 128 0.15 -28.57 21.80
#